data_AF-A0A2E1MYN1-F1
#
_entry.id   AF-A0A2E1MYN1-F1
#
_cell.length_a   1.000
_cell.length_b   1.000
_cell.length_c   1.000
_cell.angle_alpha   90.00
_cell.angle_beta   90.00
_cell.angle_gamma   90.00
#
_symmetry.space_group_name_H-M   'P 1'
#
loop_
_entity.id
_entity.type
_entity.pdbx_description
1 polymer ?
#
loop_
_entity_poly.entity_id
_entity_poly.type
_entity_poly.pdbx_seq_one_letter_code
_entity_poly.pdbx_strand_id
1 'polypeptide(L)'
;DIISINEEESNYDDESLIEKLKSILNNGQSIHPIECLQLDSRSKIEDYYKQIVEERGMEGIVVRLHNGPVYKVKPKITIDAVILGYVKSQGERFEMIKELLVGLCVSENKYIVLSKIYNGFDDSKRASFLTALESIKVDSNYIEVSGSNLAFIMVKPEIVIEFSCLDIYNENTKGPISKMSLTFKDETYYSEGKSSSASVTSPTFLRIRDDKKPNVNDTGLSQVTRIISIDSISSKNNTLKKSEILNKEIYVKNSKGINLVRKFVIWKTNKEDTGEYPAFVYHYTDFSPGRADVLKKDLKVSNSKKQIEEIFNDEILKNIKKGWEKV
;
A
#
# COMPACT_ATOMS: atom_id res chain seq x y z
N ASP A 1 -4.95 7.91 31.07
CA ASP A 1 -4.64 6.99 32.17
C ASP A 1 -3.41 7.48 32.92
N ILE A 2 -3.34 7.20 34.21
CA ILE A 2 -2.19 7.44 35.08
C ILE A 2 -1.70 6.04 35.42
N ILE A 3 -0.43 5.72 35.14
CA ILE A 3 0.15 4.42 35.46
C ILE A 3 0.82 4.46 36.84
N SER A 4 1.54 5.54 37.12
CA SER A 4 2.13 5.81 38.43
C SER A 4 2.32 7.31 38.66
N ILE A 5 2.43 7.70 39.93
CA ILE A 5 2.84 9.05 40.36
C ILE A 5 3.87 8.87 41.47
N ASN A 6 5.01 9.55 41.36
CA ASN A 6 6.08 9.47 42.37
C ASN A 6 6.49 8.02 42.71
N GLU A 7 6.61 7.18 41.68
CA GLU A 7 6.96 5.74 41.79
C GLU A 7 5.91 4.86 42.47
N GLU A 8 4.74 5.41 42.85
CA GLU A 8 3.60 4.64 43.34
C GLU A 8 2.64 4.28 42.20
N GLU A 9 2.27 3.00 42.10
CA GLU A 9 1.28 2.54 41.12
C GLU A 9 -0.09 3.18 41.36
N SER A 10 -0.78 3.52 40.27
CA SER A 10 -2.12 4.08 40.35
C SER A 10 -3.14 3.05 40.84
N ASN A 11 -3.97 3.44 41.80
CA ASN A 11 -5.13 2.66 42.24
C ASN A 11 -6.44 3.46 42.15
N TYR A 12 -6.52 4.37 41.17
CA TYR A 12 -7.69 5.21 40.93
C TYR A 12 -8.74 4.43 40.14
N ASP A 13 -10.01 4.54 40.54
CA ASP A 13 -11.14 4.19 39.68
C ASP A 13 -11.36 5.25 38.58
N ASP A 14 -12.26 4.99 37.63
CA ASP A 14 -12.45 5.88 36.47
C ASP A 14 -12.79 7.34 36.87
N GLU A 15 -13.61 7.54 37.91
CA GLU A 15 -14.02 8.87 38.37
C GLU A 15 -12.85 9.61 39.03
N SER A 16 -12.21 8.99 40.03
CA SER A 16 -11.07 9.56 40.74
C SER A 16 -9.85 9.75 39.84
N LEU A 17 -9.69 8.93 38.80
CA LEU A 17 -8.65 9.07 37.79
C LEU A 17 -8.84 10.35 36.96
N ILE A 18 -10.07 10.63 36.53
CA ILE A 18 -10.40 11.84 35.76
C ILE A 18 -10.18 13.09 36.61
N GLU A 19 -10.63 13.08 37.87
CA GLU A 19 -10.39 14.17 38.81
C GLU A 19 -8.89 14.38 39.04
N LYS A 20 -8.12 13.30 39.22
CA LYS A 20 -6.68 13.39 39.40
C LYS A 20 -5.99 13.96 38.17
N LEU A 21 -6.33 13.50 36.97
CA LEU A 21 -5.79 14.03 35.71
C LEU A 21 -6.09 15.53 35.56
N LYS A 22 -7.33 15.93 35.85
CA LYS A 22 -7.71 17.34 35.86
C LYS A 22 -6.91 18.13 36.90
N SER A 23 -6.68 17.59 38.10
CA SER A 23 -5.91 18.30 39.13
C SER A 23 -4.44 18.53 38.75
N ILE A 24 -3.83 17.61 38.00
CA ILE A 24 -2.41 17.68 37.60
C ILE A 24 -2.22 18.56 36.36
N LEU A 25 -3.13 18.44 35.38
CA LEU A 25 -2.95 18.99 34.04
C LEU A 25 -3.94 20.12 33.71
N ASN A 26 -4.63 20.68 34.70
CA ASN A 26 -5.60 21.74 34.45
C ASN A 26 -4.97 22.93 33.73
N ASN A 27 -5.72 23.55 32.81
CA ASN A 27 -5.33 24.76 32.09
C ASN A 27 -4.06 24.66 31.23
N GLY A 28 -3.52 23.47 30.99
CA GLY A 28 -2.39 23.30 30.08
C GLY A 28 -2.82 23.49 28.63
N GLN A 29 -2.06 24.26 27.85
CA GLN A 29 -2.32 24.44 26.41
C GLN A 29 -1.77 23.27 25.58
N SER A 30 -0.54 22.84 25.87
CA SER A 30 0.13 21.76 25.12
C SER A 30 -0.13 20.36 25.69
N ILE A 31 -0.53 20.28 26.96
CA ILE A 31 -0.83 19.04 27.67
C ILE A 31 -2.09 19.29 28.48
N HIS A 32 -3.16 18.58 28.18
CA HIS A 32 -4.43 18.68 28.89
C HIS A 32 -5.06 17.29 29.01
N PRO A 33 -5.94 17.07 30.01
CA PRO A 33 -6.71 15.83 30.05
C PRO A 33 -7.61 15.74 28.81
N ILE A 34 -7.85 14.53 28.34
CA ILE A 34 -8.87 14.28 27.31
C ILE A 34 -10.25 14.60 27.90
N GLU A 35 -11.15 15.14 27.08
CA GLU A 35 -12.53 15.37 27.49
C GLU A 35 -13.21 14.01 27.74
N CYS A 36 -13.70 13.81 28.97
CA CYS A 36 -14.43 12.63 29.39
C CYS A 36 -15.81 13.05 29.88
N LEU A 37 -16.83 12.34 29.41
CA LEU A 37 -18.23 12.52 29.81
C LEU A 37 -18.76 11.22 30.41
N GLN A 38 -19.34 11.29 31.60
CA GLN A 38 -20.02 10.16 32.21
C GLN A 38 -21.44 10.08 31.67
N LEU A 39 -21.79 8.95 31.10
CA LEU A 39 -23.08 8.69 30.47
C LEU A 39 -23.72 7.45 31.09
N ASP A 40 -24.99 7.54 31.43
CA ASP A 40 -25.75 6.52 32.17
C ASP A 40 -26.62 5.61 31.26
N SER A 41 -26.58 5.85 29.95
CA SER A 41 -27.45 5.14 29.01
C SER A 41 -26.87 5.10 27.61
N ARG A 42 -27.22 4.03 26.89
CA ARG A 42 -26.82 3.83 25.49
C ARG A 42 -27.28 4.97 24.58
N SER A 43 -28.49 5.51 24.79
CA SER A 43 -29.02 6.63 23.98
C SER A 43 -28.11 7.85 24.06
N LYS A 44 -27.64 8.20 25.27
CA LYS A 44 -26.73 9.35 25.42
C LYS A 44 -25.37 9.11 24.77
N ILE A 45 -24.89 7.86 24.76
CA ILE A 45 -23.65 7.48 24.04
C ILE A 45 -23.84 7.67 22.53
N GLU A 46 -25.00 7.26 21.99
CA GLU A 46 -25.34 7.45 20.57
C GLU A 46 -25.45 8.94 20.21
N ASP A 47 -26.06 9.76 21.07
CA ASP A 47 -26.15 11.21 20.85
C ASP A 47 -24.77 11.89 20.89
N TYR A 48 -23.92 11.52 21.86
CA TYR A 48 -22.55 12.01 21.94
C TYR A 48 -21.71 11.56 20.72
N TYR A 49 -21.89 10.33 20.27
CA TYR A 49 -21.25 9.84 19.04
C TYR A 49 -21.64 10.67 17.82
N LYS A 50 -22.94 10.95 17.61
CA LYS A 50 -23.40 11.79 16.49
C LYS A 50 -22.75 13.18 16.54
N GLN A 51 -22.76 13.81 17.71
CA GLN A 51 -22.20 15.15 17.88
C GLN A 51 -20.68 15.19 17.61
N ILE A 52 -19.93 14.22 18.11
CA ILE A 52 -18.46 14.27 18.05
C ILE A 52 -17.92 13.64 16.77
N VAL A 53 -18.50 12.53 16.32
CA VAL A 53 -18.01 11.76 15.18
C VAL A 53 -18.69 12.21 13.88
N GLU A 54 -20.02 12.27 13.85
CA GLU A 54 -20.75 12.57 12.62
C GLU A 54 -20.75 14.08 12.29
N GLU A 55 -20.96 14.94 13.29
CA GLU A 55 -21.04 16.39 13.08
C GLU A 55 -19.66 17.09 13.11
N ARG A 56 -18.76 16.66 14.00
CA ARG A 56 -17.41 17.26 14.13
C ARG A 56 -16.30 16.49 13.42
N GLY A 57 -16.60 15.34 12.82
CA GLY A 57 -15.64 14.57 12.01
C GLY A 57 -14.50 13.92 12.80
N MET A 58 -14.68 13.68 14.10
CA MET A 58 -13.67 12.97 14.91
C MET A 58 -13.63 11.48 14.54
N GLU A 59 -12.50 10.80 14.79
CA GLU A 59 -12.27 9.40 14.39
C GLU A 59 -13.25 8.39 15.02
N GLY A 60 -13.70 8.67 16.25
CA GLY A 60 -14.54 7.77 17.03
C GLY A 60 -14.60 8.19 18.49
N ILE A 61 -15.18 7.33 19.33
CA ILE A 61 -15.21 7.50 20.79
C ILE A 61 -14.63 6.26 21.49
N VAL A 62 -14.12 6.46 22.70
CA VAL A 62 -13.73 5.38 23.61
C VAL A 62 -14.79 5.29 24.71
N VAL A 63 -15.48 4.15 24.80
CA VAL A 63 -16.48 3.88 25.84
C VAL A 63 -15.85 2.95 26.86
N ARG A 64 -15.66 3.45 28.08
CA ARG A 64 -15.22 2.63 29.23
C ARG A 64 -16.43 2.34 30.12
N LEU A 65 -16.68 1.06 30.36
CA LEU A 65 -17.66 0.64 31.37
C LEU A 65 -16.96 0.58 32.73
N HIS A 66 -17.65 1.02 33.78
CA HIS A 66 -17.16 0.88 35.15
C HIS A 66 -16.92 -0.61 35.46
N ASN A 67 -15.67 -0.97 35.78
CA ASN A 67 -15.21 -2.34 35.98
C ASN A 67 -15.52 -3.30 34.80
N GLY A 68 -15.63 -2.76 33.59
CA GLY A 68 -16.01 -3.51 32.40
C GLY A 68 -15.04 -3.36 31.23
N PRO A 69 -15.38 -3.91 30.06
CA PRO A 69 -14.56 -3.77 28.87
C PRO A 69 -14.50 -2.33 28.38
N VAL A 70 -13.41 -2.02 27.67
CA VAL A 70 -13.23 -0.76 26.94
C VAL A 70 -13.52 -1.01 25.47
N TYR A 71 -14.40 -0.19 24.89
CA TYR A 71 -14.75 -0.24 23.48
C TYR A 71 -14.21 0.96 22.75
N LYS A 72 -13.71 0.74 21.52
CA LYS A 72 -13.47 1.79 20.54
C LYS A 72 -14.61 1.75 19.54
N VAL A 73 -15.42 2.80 19.49
CA VAL A 73 -16.58 2.90 18.60
C VAL A 73 -16.21 3.86 17.48
N LYS A 74 -16.12 3.34 16.26
CA LYS A 74 -15.72 4.07 15.05
C LYS A 74 -16.74 3.85 13.93
N PRO A 75 -16.86 4.80 12.98
CA PRO A 75 -17.60 4.55 11.76
C PRO A 75 -17.06 3.31 11.03
N LYS A 76 -17.96 2.48 10.51
CA LYS A 76 -17.57 1.41 9.60
C LYS A 76 -17.44 1.98 8.20
N ILE A 77 -16.23 2.01 7.68
CA ILE A 77 -15.96 2.46 6.31
C ILE A 77 -15.94 1.24 5.39
N THR A 78 -16.79 1.26 4.36
CA THR A 78 -16.81 0.26 3.29
C THR A 78 -16.66 0.94 1.94
N ILE A 79 -15.88 0.34 1.05
CA ILE A 79 -15.62 0.85 -0.30
C ILE A 79 -15.91 -0.27 -1.28
N ASP A 80 -16.67 0.07 -2.32
CA ASP A 80 -16.85 -0.79 -3.48
C ASP A 80 -15.79 -0.44 -4.53
N ALA A 81 -14.94 -1.41 -4.86
CA ALA A 81 -13.79 -1.22 -5.73
C ALA A 81 -13.68 -2.33 -6.79
N VAL A 82 -13.07 -1.98 -7.91
CA VAL A 82 -12.85 -2.88 -9.04
C VAL A 82 -11.56 -3.67 -8.81
N ILE A 83 -11.59 -4.99 -9.04
CA ILE A 83 -10.37 -5.80 -9.07
C ILE A 83 -9.60 -5.46 -10.35
N LEU A 84 -8.35 -5.03 -10.19
CA LEU A 84 -7.44 -4.70 -11.29
C LEU A 84 -6.39 -5.79 -11.52
N GLY A 85 -6.11 -6.61 -10.51
CA GLY A 85 -5.12 -7.70 -10.60
C GLY A 85 -5.05 -8.55 -9.34
N TYR A 86 -4.23 -9.58 -9.37
CA TYR A 86 -3.98 -10.47 -8.23
C TYR A 86 -2.53 -10.94 -8.16
N VAL A 87 -2.13 -11.40 -6.97
CA VAL A 87 -0.89 -12.16 -6.77
C VAL A 87 -1.26 -13.57 -6.35
N LYS A 88 -0.62 -14.57 -6.97
CA LYS A 88 -0.74 -15.98 -6.58
C LYS A 88 0.09 -16.26 -5.32
N SER A 89 -0.43 -17.12 -4.44
CA SER A 89 0.34 -17.62 -3.30
C SER A 89 1.49 -18.52 -3.77
N GLN A 90 2.46 -18.76 -2.89
CA GLN A 90 3.62 -19.61 -3.15
C GLN A 90 3.61 -20.84 -2.22
N GLY A 91 4.38 -21.87 -2.56
CA GLY A 91 4.48 -23.09 -1.77
C GLY A 91 3.18 -23.91 -1.82
N GLU A 92 2.79 -24.48 -0.68
CA GLU A 92 1.64 -25.39 -0.56
C GLU A 92 0.30 -24.75 -0.93
N ARG A 93 0.21 -23.41 -0.86
CA ARG A 93 -1.00 -22.65 -1.21
C ARG A 93 -1.00 -22.12 -2.64
N PHE A 94 -0.16 -22.65 -3.54
CA PHE A 94 -0.02 -22.09 -4.89
C PHE A 94 -1.35 -21.99 -5.64
N GLU A 95 -2.33 -22.86 -5.40
CA GLU A 95 -3.67 -22.80 -6.03
C GLU A 95 -4.62 -21.75 -5.44
N MET A 96 -4.09 -20.76 -4.71
CA MET A 96 -4.86 -19.70 -4.07
C MET A 96 -4.29 -18.33 -4.42
N ILE A 97 -5.17 -17.32 -4.50
CA ILE A 97 -4.67 -15.93 -4.47
C ILE A 97 -4.08 -15.61 -3.10
N LYS A 98 -3.04 -14.77 -3.11
CA LYS A 98 -2.46 -14.15 -1.92
C LYS A 98 -3.13 -12.81 -1.64
N GLU A 99 -3.21 -11.95 -2.65
CA GLU A 99 -3.67 -10.56 -2.54
C GLU A 99 -4.39 -10.14 -3.83
N LEU A 100 -5.38 -9.26 -3.71
CA LEU A 100 -6.01 -8.56 -4.84
C LEU A 100 -5.51 -7.12 -4.91
N LEU A 101 -5.25 -6.61 -6.11
CA LEU A 101 -5.08 -5.20 -6.40
C LEU A 101 -6.44 -4.61 -6.75
N VAL A 102 -6.84 -3.53 -6.07
CA VAL A 102 -8.11 -2.86 -6.34
C VAL A 102 -7.95 -1.39 -6.64
N GLY A 103 -8.87 -0.85 -7.43
CA GLY A 103 -8.93 0.57 -7.76
C GLY A 103 -10.35 1.12 -7.89
N LEU A 104 -10.44 2.43 -8.00
CA LEU A 104 -11.68 3.18 -8.16
C LEU A 104 -11.80 3.73 -9.57
N CYS A 105 -13.00 3.72 -10.13
CA CYS A 105 -13.28 4.29 -11.44
C CYS A 105 -13.29 5.83 -11.35
N VAL A 106 -12.45 6.49 -12.14
CA VAL A 106 -12.38 7.96 -12.20
C VAL A 106 -13.06 8.54 -13.44
N SER A 107 -13.13 7.76 -14.52
CA SER A 107 -13.92 8.00 -15.73
C SER A 107 -14.01 6.71 -16.52
N GLU A 108 -14.72 6.71 -17.65
CA GLU A 108 -14.85 5.52 -18.52
C GLU A 108 -13.49 4.86 -18.80
N ASN A 109 -13.38 3.57 -18.44
CA ASN A 109 -12.17 2.75 -18.56
C ASN A 109 -10.91 3.33 -17.88
N LYS A 110 -11.05 4.29 -16.96
CA LYS A 110 -9.93 4.83 -16.18
C LYS A 110 -10.10 4.53 -14.71
N TYR A 111 -9.03 4.02 -14.11
CA TYR A 111 -8.99 3.56 -12.74
C TYR A 111 -7.81 4.17 -12.01
N ILE A 112 -8.01 4.54 -10.75
CA ILE A 112 -6.90 4.88 -9.85
C ILE A 112 -6.70 3.73 -8.88
N VAL A 113 -5.47 3.21 -8.78
CA VAL A 113 -5.13 2.18 -7.80
C VAL A 113 -5.43 2.72 -6.40
N LEU A 114 -6.13 1.94 -5.57
CA LEU A 114 -6.51 2.34 -4.23
C LEU A 114 -5.82 1.47 -3.17
N SER A 115 -5.89 0.15 -3.27
CA SER A 115 -5.41 -0.71 -2.19
C SER A 115 -5.04 -2.10 -2.64
N LYS A 116 -4.43 -2.85 -1.72
CA LYS A 116 -4.11 -4.27 -1.84
C LYS A 116 -4.89 -5.00 -0.75
N ILE A 117 -5.75 -5.94 -1.14
CA ILE A 117 -6.63 -6.68 -0.23
C ILE A 117 -6.04 -8.06 0.00
N TYR A 118 -5.61 -8.34 1.22
CA TYR A 118 -5.00 -9.62 1.58
C TYR A 118 -5.74 -10.35 2.71
N ASN A 119 -6.69 -9.69 3.37
CA ASN A 119 -7.49 -10.22 4.48
C ASN A 119 -8.97 -10.38 4.09
N GLY A 120 -9.70 -11.18 4.88
CA GLY A 120 -11.15 -11.36 4.74
C GLY A 120 -11.56 -12.55 3.85
N PHE A 121 -10.60 -13.29 3.30
CA PHE A 121 -10.86 -14.48 2.49
C PHE A 121 -10.60 -15.76 3.29
N ASP A 122 -11.49 -16.74 3.19
CA ASP A 122 -11.17 -18.13 3.47
C ASP A 122 -10.46 -18.79 2.28
N ASP A 123 -9.89 -19.99 2.49
CA ASP A 123 -9.09 -20.70 1.49
C ASP A 123 -9.94 -21.09 0.25
N SER A 124 -11.22 -21.43 0.43
CA SER A 124 -12.14 -21.72 -0.67
C SER A 124 -12.37 -20.50 -1.56
N LYS A 125 -12.60 -19.34 -0.94
CA LYS A 125 -12.76 -18.06 -1.61
C LYS A 125 -11.49 -17.69 -2.38
N ARG A 126 -10.32 -17.88 -1.79
CA ARG A 126 -9.04 -17.63 -2.47
C ARG A 126 -8.84 -18.50 -3.71
N ALA A 127 -9.20 -19.79 -3.63
CA ALA A 127 -9.14 -20.68 -4.78
C ALA A 127 -10.14 -20.26 -5.86
N SER A 128 -11.38 -19.93 -5.48
CA SER A 128 -12.41 -19.48 -6.41
C SER A 128 -12.04 -18.19 -7.16
N PHE A 129 -11.41 -17.23 -6.47
CA PHE A 129 -10.89 -16.03 -7.11
C PHE A 129 -9.76 -16.36 -8.08
N LEU A 130 -8.85 -17.27 -7.72
CA LEU A 130 -7.77 -17.63 -8.65
C LEU A 130 -8.34 -18.20 -9.95
N THR A 131 -9.28 -19.14 -9.87
CA THR A 131 -9.94 -19.71 -11.05
C THR A 131 -10.63 -18.66 -11.90
N ALA A 132 -11.41 -17.77 -11.28
CA ALA A 132 -12.12 -16.71 -12.00
C ALA A 132 -11.14 -15.73 -12.68
N LEU A 133 -10.12 -15.27 -11.96
CA LEU A 133 -9.20 -14.23 -12.41
C LEU A 133 -8.20 -14.73 -13.46
N GLU A 134 -7.80 -16.01 -13.43
CA GLU A 134 -6.95 -16.61 -14.46
C GLU A 134 -7.60 -16.57 -15.85
N SER A 135 -8.94 -16.61 -15.93
CA SER A 135 -9.68 -16.60 -17.20
C SER A 135 -9.78 -15.22 -17.87
N ILE A 136 -9.48 -14.15 -17.14
CA ILE A 136 -9.63 -12.75 -17.59
C ILE A 136 -8.33 -11.95 -17.46
N LYS A 137 -7.18 -12.62 -17.53
CA LYS A 137 -5.87 -11.95 -17.52
C LYS A 137 -5.69 -11.06 -18.74
N VAL A 138 -5.01 -9.94 -18.54
CA VAL A 138 -4.72 -8.95 -19.57
C VAL A 138 -3.29 -8.44 -19.45
N ASP A 139 -2.78 -7.86 -20.53
CA ASP A 139 -1.47 -7.24 -20.55
C ASP A 139 -1.47 -5.88 -19.83
N SER A 140 -0.29 -5.42 -19.44
CA SER A 140 -0.12 -4.11 -18.81
C SER A 140 1.27 -3.57 -19.08
N ASN A 141 1.35 -2.29 -19.46
CA ASN A 141 2.63 -1.57 -19.51
C ASN A 141 3.09 -1.08 -18.13
N TYR A 142 2.25 -1.27 -17.11
CA TYR A 142 2.48 -0.92 -15.72
C TYR A 142 2.71 -2.19 -14.90
N ILE A 143 3.68 -2.13 -13.99
CA ILE A 143 3.97 -3.20 -13.05
C ILE A 143 3.72 -2.66 -11.63
N GLU A 144 2.70 -3.20 -10.98
CA GLU A 144 2.48 -3.04 -9.54
C GLU A 144 3.05 -4.27 -8.82
N VAL A 145 3.59 -4.05 -7.62
CA VAL A 145 4.31 -5.10 -6.88
C VAL A 145 3.76 -5.21 -5.46
N SER A 146 3.43 -6.43 -5.01
CA SER A 146 2.99 -6.71 -3.64
C SER A 146 4.07 -6.40 -2.60
N GLY A 147 3.68 -6.34 -1.32
CA GLY A 147 4.65 -6.23 -0.21
C GLY A 147 5.68 -7.36 -0.18
N SER A 148 5.38 -8.50 -0.82
CA SER A 148 6.30 -9.63 -1.00
C SER A 148 7.14 -9.61 -2.28
N ASN A 149 7.24 -8.47 -2.96
CA ASN A 149 8.00 -8.33 -4.20
C ASN A 149 7.53 -9.20 -5.39
N LEU A 150 6.28 -9.70 -5.32
CA LEU A 150 5.63 -10.39 -6.43
C LEU A 150 4.83 -9.39 -7.26
N ALA A 151 5.04 -9.39 -8.58
CA ALA A 151 4.27 -8.56 -9.50
C ALA A 151 2.81 -9.02 -9.55
N PHE A 152 1.89 -8.08 -9.60
CA PHE A 152 0.48 -8.37 -9.84
C PHE A 152 0.28 -8.83 -11.29
N ILE A 153 -0.52 -9.88 -11.44
CA ILE A 153 -1.09 -10.31 -12.71
C ILE A 153 -2.36 -9.49 -12.91
N MET A 154 -2.40 -8.68 -13.97
CA MET A 154 -3.52 -7.77 -14.24
C MET A 154 -4.69 -8.51 -14.88
N VAL A 155 -5.91 -8.06 -14.60
CA VAL A 155 -7.15 -8.67 -15.12
C VAL A 155 -8.11 -7.61 -15.68
N LYS A 156 -9.03 -8.04 -16.55
CA LYS A 156 -10.11 -7.17 -17.01
C LYS A 156 -10.84 -6.54 -15.82
N PRO A 157 -11.14 -5.22 -15.85
CA PRO A 157 -11.76 -4.51 -14.75
C PRO A 157 -13.28 -4.77 -14.70
N GLU A 158 -13.68 -6.03 -14.47
CA GLU A 158 -15.09 -6.47 -14.56
C GLU A 158 -15.71 -6.79 -13.20
N ILE A 159 -14.89 -7.23 -12.24
CA ILE A 159 -15.36 -7.72 -10.94
C ILE A 159 -15.29 -6.61 -9.90
N VAL A 160 -16.43 -6.32 -9.25
CA VAL A 160 -16.53 -5.37 -8.13
C VAL A 160 -16.57 -6.14 -6.81
N ILE A 161 -15.80 -5.68 -5.83
CA ILE A 161 -15.83 -6.18 -4.45
C ILE A 161 -16.11 -5.05 -3.47
N GLU A 162 -16.75 -5.41 -2.37
CA GLU A 162 -16.86 -4.57 -1.18
C GLU A 162 -15.76 -4.96 -0.21
N PHE A 163 -15.01 -3.99 0.29
CA PHE A 163 -14.07 -4.19 1.39
C PHE A 163 -14.26 -3.13 2.47
N SER A 164 -13.99 -3.49 3.72
CA SER A 164 -13.93 -2.52 4.82
C SER A 164 -12.51 -2.06 5.09
N CYS A 165 -12.34 -0.84 5.60
CA CYS A 165 -11.08 -0.34 6.15
C CYS A 165 -11.32 0.38 7.48
N LEU A 166 -10.27 0.57 8.26
CA LEU A 166 -10.36 1.32 9.53
C LEU A 166 -10.38 2.82 9.27
N ASP A 167 -9.42 3.30 8.47
CA ASP A 167 -9.25 4.73 8.18
C ASP A 167 -8.91 4.93 6.71
N ILE A 168 -9.23 6.12 6.20
CA ILE A 168 -8.81 6.61 4.88
C ILE A 168 -8.05 7.92 5.08
N TYR A 169 -6.92 8.07 4.41
CA TYR A 169 -6.06 9.25 4.51
C TYR A 169 -5.43 9.58 3.16
N ASN A 170 -5.21 10.87 2.91
CA ASN A 170 -4.67 11.42 1.66
C ASN A 170 -3.26 12.02 1.81
N GLU A 171 -2.67 11.96 3.01
CA GLU A 171 -1.34 12.50 3.30
C GLU A 171 -0.59 11.61 4.29
N ASN A 172 0.73 11.57 4.19
CA ASN A 172 1.60 10.93 5.17
C ASN A 172 2.83 11.82 5.46
N THR A 173 3.80 11.31 6.23
CA THR A 173 5.02 12.07 6.59
C THR A 173 5.87 12.53 5.40
N LYS A 174 5.61 12.01 4.19
CA LYS A 174 6.25 12.41 2.93
C LYS A 174 5.39 13.37 2.08
N GLY A 175 4.25 13.81 2.60
CA GLY A 175 3.30 14.69 1.94
C GLY A 175 2.11 13.98 1.29
N PRO A 176 1.39 14.65 0.37
CA PRO A 176 0.18 14.14 -0.25
C PRO A 176 0.39 12.79 -0.96
N ILE A 177 -0.61 11.93 -0.83
CA ILE A 177 -0.63 10.60 -1.42
C ILE A 177 -1.05 10.71 -2.88
N SER A 178 -0.23 10.14 -3.75
CA SER A 178 -0.57 9.94 -5.14
C SER A 178 -0.40 8.47 -5.52
N LYS A 179 -1.31 7.96 -6.36
CA LYS A 179 -1.33 6.56 -6.81
C LYS A 179 -1.45 6.48 -8.31
N MET A 180 -1.07 5.33 -8.85
CA MET A 180 -1.07 5.12 -10.29
C MET A 180 -2.48 5.21 -10.86
N SER A 181 -2.64 6.06 -11.86
CA SER A 181 -3.81 6.10 -12.73
C SER A 181 -3.57 5.22 -13.94
N LEU A 182 -4.58 4.42 -14.29
CA LEU A 182 -4.52 3.43 -15.35
C LEU A 182 -5.69 3.64 -16.31
N THR A 183 -5.41 3.62 -17.61
CA THR A 183 -6.43 3.51 -18.66
C THR A 183 -6.45 2.07 -19.15
N PHE A 184 -7.62 1.45 -19.21
CA PHE A 184 -7.82 0.14 -19.82
C PHE A 184 -8.32 0.32 -21.26
N LYS A 185 -7.59 -0.20 -22.23
CA LYS A 185 -7.95 -0.12 -23.65
C LYS A 185 -7.37 -1.31 -24.39
N ASP A 186 -8.12 -1.87 -25.35
CA ASP A 186 -7.63 -2.94 -26.22
C ASP A 186 -7.04 -4.12 -25.43
N GLU A 187 -7.75 -4.54 -24.37
CA GLU A 187 -7.34 -5.63 -23.47
C GLU A 187 -5.96 -5.41 -22.79
N THR A 188 -5.59 -4.14 -22.56
CA THR A 188 -4.32 -3.76 -21.96
C THR A 188 -4.46 -2.57 -21.01
N TYR A 189 -3.76 -2.59 -19.88
CA TYR A 189 -3.61 -1.42 -19.03
C TYR A 189 -2.43 -0.53 -19.45
N TYR A 190 -2.69 0.78 -19.47
CA TYR A 190 -1.71 1.82 -19.73
C TYR A 190 -1.60 2.75 -18.52
N SER A 191 -0.38 2.95 -18.03
CA SER A 191 -0.05 3.96 -17.01
C SER A 191 -0.24 5.37 -17.54
N GLU A 192 -1.05 6.17 -16.83
CA GLU A 192 -1.21 7.62 -17.02
C GLU A 192 -0.36 8.42 -16.02
N GLY A 193 0.50 7.75 -15.25
CA GLY A 193 1.26 8.35 -14.16
C GLY A 193 0.44 8.48 -12.87
N LYS A 194 1.06 9.10 -11.86
CA LYS A 194 0.44 9.23 -10.54
C LYS A 194 -0.56 10.38 -10.52
N SER A 195 -1.66 10.20 -9.81
CA SER A 195 -2.68 11.20 -9.53
C SER A 195 -2.97 11.26 -8.03
N SER A 196 -3.43 12.41 -7.53
CA SER A 196 -3.87 12.59 -6.14
C SER A 196 -4.86 11.50 -5.76
N SER A 197 -4.64 10.88 -4.61
CA SER A 197 -5.38 9.69 -4.19
C SER A 197 -5.41 9.58 -2.67
N ALA A 198 -5.90 8.46 -2.17
CA ALA A 198 -5.90 8.11 -0.77
C ALA A 198 -5.30 6.72 -0.53
N SER A 199 -4.93 6.45 0.70
CA SER A 199 -4.64 5.12 1.21
C SER A 199 -5.63 4.75 2.30
N VAL A 200 -5.74 3.44 2.53
CA VAL A 200 -6.64 2.87 3.53
C VAL A 200 -5.87 1.98 4.48
N THR A 201 -6.29 1.90 5.73
CA THR A 201 -5.70 1.00 6.74
C THR A 201 -6.53 -0.27 6.89
N SER A 202 -5.85 -1.40 7.09
CA SER A 202 -6.45 -2.71 7.38
C SER A 202 -7.60 -3.13 6.43
N PRO A 203 -7.39 -3.06 5.10
CA PRO A 203 -8.43 -3.41 4.16
C PRO A 203 -8.80 -4.90 4.28
N THR A 204 -10.10 -5.19 4.39
CA THR A 204 -10.63 -6.54 4.60
C THR A 204 -11.76 -6.80 3.64
N PHE A 205 -11.62 -7.83 2.80
CA PHE A 205 -12.67 -8.27 1.89
C PHE A 205 -13.95 -8.60 2.66
N LEU A 206 -15.09 -8.17 2.13
CA LEU A 206 -16.41 -8.50 2.66
C LEU A 206 -17.17 -9.42 1.70
N ARG A 207 -17.35 -8.98 0.44
CA ARG A 207 -18.14 -9.73 -0.55
C ARG A 207 -17.88 -9.27 -1.98
N ILE A 208 -18.28 -10.11 -2.94
CA ILE A 208 -18.43 -9.72 -4.35
C ILE A 208 -19.74 -8.94 -4.49
N ARG A 209 -19.75 -7.93 -5.37
CA ARG A 209 -20.89 -7.06 -5.64
C ARG A 209 -21.41 -7.29 -7.05
N ASP A 210 -22.10 -8.41 -7.24
CA ASP A 210 -22.74 -8.77 -8.51
C ASP A 210 -23.86 -7.79 -8.91
N ASP A 211 -24.32 -6.98 -7.95
CA ASP A 211 -25.28 -5.89 -8.14
C ASP A 211 -24.65 -4.57 -8.61
N LYS A 212 -23.32 -4.49 -8.72
CA LYS A 212 -22.57 -3.28 -9.09
C LYS A 212 -21.75 -3.47 -10.36
N LYS A 213 -21.45 -2.35 -11.02
CA LYS A 213 -20.62 -2.32 -12.23
C LYS A 213 -19.35 -1.50 -12.02
N PRO A 214 -18.27 -1.74 -12.80
CA PRO A 214 -17.01 -1.02 -12.70
C PRO A 214 -17.08 0.38 -13.34
N ASN A 215 -17.97 1.24 -12.82
CA ASN A 215 -18.22 2.59 -13.32
C ASN A 215 -18.11 3.65 -12.19
N VAL A 216 -18.13 4.93 -12.58
CA VAL A 216 -17.98 6.08 -11.66
C VAL A 216 -19.10 6.15 -10.60
N ASN A 217 -20.31 5.69 -10.90
CA ASN A 217 -21.41 5.76 -9.94
C ASN A 217 -21.27 4.70 -8.84
N ASP A 218 -20.87 3.49 -9.20
CA ASP A 218 -20.85 2.33 -8.31
C ASP A 218 -19.51 2.17 -7.57
N THR A 219 -18.40 2.51 -8.24
CA THR A 219 -17.02 2.30 -7.78
C THR A 219 -16.17 3.57 -7.85
N GLY A 220 -16.83 4.73 -7.84
CA GLY A 220 -16.18 6.02 -8.05
C GLY A 220 -15.31 6.50 -6.89
N LEU A 221 -14.39 7.42 -7.22
CA LEU A 221 -13.60 8.18 -6.24
C LEU A 221 -14.47 8.99 -5.26
N SER A 222 -15.72 9.28 -5.64
CA SER A 222 -16.70 9.97 -4.79
C SER A 222 -16.94 9.27 -3.45
N GLN A 223 -16.76 7.95 -3.37
CA GLN A 223 -16.83 7.20 -2.11
C GLN A 223 -15.76 7.67 -1.10
N VAL A 224 -14.58 8.03 -1.60
CA VAL A 224 -13.48 8.54 -0.78
C VAL A 224 -13.66 10.04 -0.52
N THR A 225 -14.03 10.82 -1.54
CA THR A 225 -14.12 12.29 -1.39
C THR A 225 -15.27 12.75 -0.50
N ARG A 226 -16.21 11.86 -0.17
CA ARG A 226 -17.24 12.10 0.85
C ARG A 226 -16.70 12.03 2.29
N ILE A 227 -15.54 11.40 2.48
CA ILE A 227 -14.92 11.17 3.79
C ILE A 227 -13.75 12.13 4.00
N ILE A 228 -12.91 12.30 2.97
CA ILE A 228 -11.74 13.19 3.02
C ILE A 228 -11.63 14.03 1.76
N SER A 229 -11.08 15.23 1.87
CA SER A 229 -10.75 16.05 0.69
C SER A 229 -9.61 15.40 -0.10
N ILE A 230 -9.72 15.33 -1.42
CA ILE A 230 -8.59 15.02 -2.29
C ILE A 230 -8.42 16.24 -3.18
N ASP A 231 -7.23 16.85 -3.14
CA ASP A 231 -6.92 17.98 -4.00
C ASP A 231 -7.17 17.60 -5.45
N SER A 232 -7.81 18.51 -6.19
CA SER A 232 -8.21 18.33 -7.58
C SER A 232 -7.09 17.65 -8.36
N ILE A 233 -7.44 16.58 -9.09
CA ILE A 233 -6.55 15.72 -9.86
C ILE A 233 -5.72 16.59 -10.82
N SER A 234 -4.59 17.11 -10.35
CA SER A 234 -3.55 17.58 -11.24
C SER A 234 -2.79 16.34 -11.65
N SER A 235 -3.29 15.63 -12.67
CA SER A 235 -2.47 14.68 -13.39
C SER A 235 -1.26 15.48 -13.88
N LYS A 236 -0.11 15.33 -13.21
CA LYS A 236 1.16 15.76 -13.80
C LYS A 236 1.40 14.79 -14.95
N ASN A 237 0.77 15.06 -16.09
CA ASN A 237 1.05 14.43 -17.37
C ASN A 237 2.42 14.91 -17.86
N ASN A 238 3.45 14.68 -17.05
CA ASN A 238 4.81 14.86 -17.49
C ASN A 238 5.15 13.60 -18.25
N THR A 239 5.22 13.72 -19.58
CA THR A 239 5.81 12.68 -20.43
C THR A 239 7.23 12.41 -19.92
N LEU A 240 7.39 11.34 -19.14
CA LEU A 240 8.68 11.02 -18.56
C LEU A 240 9.63 10.58 -19.68
N LYS A 241 10.83 11.18 -19.72
CA LYS A 241 11.85 10.76 -20.67
C LYS A 241 12.21 9.29 -20.43
N LYS A 242 12.40 8.55 -21.52
CA LYS A 242 12.80 7.14 -21.44
C LYS A 242 14.17 7.02 -20.76
N SER A 243 14.32 5.99 -19.93
CA SER A 243 15.62 5.66 -19.33
C SER A 243 16.57 5.13 -20.40
N GLU A 244 17.87 5.31 -20.20
CA GLU A 244 18.93 4.89 -21.12
C GLU A 244 19.92 3.97 -20.40
N ILE A 245 20.13 2.76 -20.93
CA ILE A 245 21.16 1.84 -20.40
C ILE A 245 22.54 2.40 -20.78
N LEU A 246 23.36 2.69 -19.79
CA LEU A 246 24.71 3.23 -19.99
C LEU A 246 25.74 2.11 -20.12
N ASN A 247 25.62 1.08 -19.28
CA ASN A 247 26.50 -0.08 -19.32
C ASN A 247 25.76 -1.33 -18.83
N LYS A 248 26.12 -2.48 -19.41
CA LYS A 248 25.51 -3.78 -19.11
C LYS A 248 26.56 -4.86 -19.31
N GLU A 249 26.92 -5.54 -18.23
CA GLU A 249 27.84 -6.68 -18.28
C GLU A 249 27.19 -7.92 -17.70
N ILE A 250 27.28 -9.03 -18.43
CA ILE A 250 26.75 -10.32 -18.02
C ILE A 250 27.93 -11.28 -18.00
N TYR A 251 28.00 -12.06 -16.92
CA TYR A 251 29.02 -13.08 -16.72
C TYR A 251 28.35 -14.40 -16.41
N VAL A 252 28.87 -15.46 -17.02
CA VAL A 252 28.43 -16.83 -16.79
C VAL A 252 29.58 -17.63 -16.22
N LYS A 253 29.27 -18.49 -15.24
CA LYS A 253 30.21 -19.49 -14.74
C LYS A 253 29.55 -20.86 -14.83
N ASN A 254 30.15 -21.76 -15.60
CA ASN A 254 29.73 -23.15 -15.59
C ASN A 254 30.36 -23.89 -14.40
N SER A 255 29.53 -24.59 -13.63
CA SER A 255 29.97 -25.43 -12.53
C SER A 255 29.16 -26.71 -12.52
N LYS A 256 29.81 -27.85 -12.80
CA LYS A 256 29.18 -29.18 -12.85
C LYS A 256 27.94 -29.22 -13.77
N GLY A 257 28.03 -28.58 -14.95
CA GLY A 257 26.93 -28.54 -15.92
C GLY A 257 25.83 -27.50 -15.62
N ILE A 258 25.94 -26.75 -14.51
CA ILE A 258 25.00 -25.70 -14.14
C ILE A 258 25.59 -24.33 -14.47
N ASN A 259 24.81 -23.48 -15.13
CA ASN A 259 25.17 -22.10 -15.40
C ASN A 259 24.76 -21.18 -14.25
N LEU A 260 25.74 -20.52 -13.66
CA LEU A 260 25.55 -19.40 -12.75
C LEU A 260 25.61 -18.11 -13.56
N VAL A 261 24.76 -17.13 -13.25
CA VAL A 261 24.68 -15.89 -14.03
C VAL A 261 24.80 -14.69 -13.12
N ARG A 262 25.71 -13.77 -13.46
CA ARG A 262 25.82 -12.46 -12.83
C ARG A 262 25.59 -11.36 -13.86
N LYS A 263 24.75 -10.39 -13.51
CA LYS A 263 24.42 -9.27 -14.39
C LYS A 263 24.58 -7.98 -13.63
N PHE A 264 25.31 -7.05 -14.22
CA PHE A 264 25.57 -5.71 -13.73
C PHE A 264 24.98 -4.74 -14.76
N VAL A 265 24.17 -3.79 -14.33
CA VAL A 265 23.57 -2.80 -15.22
C VAL A 265 23.65 -1.44 -14.55
N ILE A 266 24.06 -0.43 -15.30
CA ILE A 266 23.81 0.98 -14.96
C ILE A 266 22.93 1.62 -16.03
N TRP A 267 22.00 2.46 -15.61
CA TRP A 267 21.19 3.27 -16.52
C TRP A 267 20.97 4.67 -15.96
N LYS A 268 20.83 5.62 -16.89
CA LYS A 268 20.35 6.97 -16.60
C LYS A 268 18.82 6.96 -16.63
N THR A 269 18.19 7.54 -15.62
CA THR A 269 16.72 7.58 -15.55
C THR A 269 16.14 8.64 -16.48
N ASN A 270 16.87 9.73 -16.73
CA ASN A 270 16.41 10.94 -17.44
C ASN A 270 15.20 11.61 -16.76
N LYS A 271 15.02 11.36 -15.46
CA LYS A 271 13.88 11.82 -14.66
C LYS A 271 14.33 12.59 -13.41
N GLU A 272 15.62 12.91 -13.30
CA GLU A 272 16.22 13.61 -12.16
C GLU A 272 15.53 14.95 -11.85
N ASP A 273 15.11 15.67 -12.89
CA ASP A 273 14.43 16.97 -12.78
C ASP A 273 13.05 16.89 -12.10
N THR A 274 12.48 15.68 -11.97
CA THR A 274 11.20 15.48 -11.29
C THR A 274 11.31 15.49 -9.76
N GLY A 275 12.52 15.31 -9.22
CA GLY A 275 12.75 15.09 -7.79
C GLY A 275 12.30 13.72 -7.26
N GLU A 276 11.59 12.91 -8.06
CA GLU A 276 11.09 11.58 -7.66
C GLU A 276 12.07 10.44 -7.95
N TYR A 277 13.02 10.65 -8.87
CA TYR A 277 13.92 9.61 -9.35
C TYR A 277 15.38 10.08 -9.22
N PRO A 278 16.30 9.19 -8.81
CA PRO A 278 17.74 9.48 -8.91
C PRO A 278 18.15 9.58 -10.38
N ALA A 279 19.22 10.31 -10.68
CA ALA A 279 19.70 10.44 -12.06
C ALA A 279 20.22 9.10 -12.61
N PHE A 280 20.86 8.28 -11.76
CA PHE A 280 21.45 7.01 -12.15
C PHE A 280 21.10 5.89 -11.17
N VAL A 281 20.97 4.68 -11.72
CA VAL A 281 20.72 3.47 -10.95
C VAL A 281 21.68 2.38 -11.40
N TYR A 282 22.24 1.67 -10.42
CA TYR A 282 22.99 0.43 -10.56
C TYR A 282 22.11 -0.74 -10.10
N HIS A 283 22.07 -1.82 -10.87
CA HIS A 283 21.42 -3.07 -10.49
C HIS A 283 22.34 -4.27 -10.72
N TYR A 284 22.47 -5.07 -9.68
CA TYR A 284 23.15 -6.35 -9.69
C TYR A 284 22.14 -7.49 -9.65
N THR A 285 22.42 -8.57 -10.36
CA THR A 285 21.70 -9.83 -10.26
C THR A 285 22.70 -10.97 -10.16
N ASP A 286 22.49 -11.88 -9.22
CA ASP A 286 23.29 -13.09 -9.02
C ASP A 286 22.35 -14.29 -8.95
N PHE A 287 22.32 -15.09 -10.01
CA PHE A 287 21.50 -16.29 -10.14
C PHE A 287 22.35 -17.53 -9.91
N SER A 288 21.89 -18.40 -9.01
CA SER A 288 22.45 -19.72 -8.77
C SER A 288 21.34 -20.68 -8.34
N PRO A 289 20.99 -21.69 -9.14
CA PRO A 289 19.84 -22.55 -8.87
C PRO A 289 20.03 -23.46 -7.65
N GLY A 290 21.27 -23.69 -7.20
CA GLY A 290 21.56 -24.53 -6.04
C GLY A 290 21.51 -23.81 -4.69
N ARG A 291 21.18 -22.51 -4.64
CA ARG A 291 21.07 -21.76 -3.38
C ARG A 291 19.63 -21.71 -2.91
N ALA A 292 19.43 -21.60 -1.58
CA ALA A 292 18.12 -21.27 -1.01
C ALA A 292 17.56 -19.97 -1.64
N ASP A 293 18.39 -18.91 -1.68
CA ASP A 293 18.12 -17.72 -2.49
C ASP A 293 18.64 -17.91 -3.91
N VAL A 294 17.79 -18.50 -4.76
CA VAL A 294 18.12 -18.77 -6.15
C VAL A 294 18.56 -17.50 -6.89
N LEU A 295 17.91 -16.37 -6.60
CA LEU A 295 18.16 -15.09 -7.25
C LEU A 295 18.42 -14.00 -6.20
N LYS A 296 19.64 -13.48 -6.15
CA LYS A 296 19.97 -12.30 -5.34
C LYS A 296 20.01 -11.06 -6.22
N LYS A 297 19.59 -9.93 -5.67
CA LYS A 297 19.61 -8.62 -6.33
C LYS A 297 20.16 -7.56 -5.38
N ASP A 298 20.85 -6.58 -5.92
CA ASP A 298 21.26 -5.38 -5.20
C ASP A 298 20.99 -4.16 -6.07
N LEU A 299 20.58 -3.05 -5.45
CA LEU A 299 20.22 -1.82 -6.13
C LEU A 299 20.85 -0.64 -5.41
N LYS A 300 21.61 0.16 -6.16
CA LYS A 300 22.24 1.38 -5.66
C LYS A 300 21.88 2.54 -6.56
N VAL A 301 21.79 3.74 -6.00
CA VAL A 301 21.35 4.94 -6.71
C VAL A 301 22.34 6.08 -6.48
N SER A 302 22.50 6.95 -7.47
CA SER A 302 23.32 8.16 -7.35
C SER A 302 22.83 9.24 -8.30
N ASN A 303 23.06 10.51 -7.93
CA ASN A 303 22.91 11.64 -8.84
C ASN A 303 24.22 12.00 -9.55
N SER A 304 25.33 11.30 -9.25
CA SER A 304 26.64 11.49 -9.86
C SER A 304 26.96 10.33 -10.81
N LYS A 305 27.18 10.63 -12.09
CA LYS A 305 27.62 9.65 -13.09
C LYS A 305 28.93 8.99 -12.69
N LYS A 306 29.89 9.80 -12.21
CA LYS A 306 31.20 9.30 -11.77
C LYS A 306 31.05 8.27 -10.64
N GLN A 307 30.24 8.60 -9.62
CA GLN A 307 30.05 7.71 -8.48
C GLN A 307 29.38 6.39 -8.87
N ILE A 308 28.36 6.42 -9.75
CA ILE A 308 27.68 5.18 -10.15
C ILE A 308 28.57 4.28 -11.02
N GLU A 309 29.46 4.87 -11.83
CA GLU A 309 30.44 4.14 -12.63
C GLU A 309 31.55 3.53 -11.76
N GLU A 310 32.01 4.24 -10.73
CA GLU A 310 32.93 3.69 -9.71
C GLU A 310 32.29 2.49 -9.00
N ILE A 311 31.05 2.62 -8.52
CA ILE A 311 30.29 1.51 -7.92
C ILE A 311 30.19 0.32 -8.86
N PHE A 312 29.90 0.54 -10.15
CA PHE A 312 29.78 -0.52 -11.14
C PHE A 312 31.10 -1.28 -11.31
N ASN A 313 32.21 -0.57 -11.45
CA ASN A 313 33.54 -1.16 -11.61
C ASN A 313 33.97 -1.93 -10.35
N ASP A 314 33.76 -1.34 -9.18
CA ASP A 314 34.10 -1.97 -7.90
C ASP A 314 33.30 -3.25 -7.67
N GLU A 315 32.01 -3.25 -8.00
CA GLU A 315 31.17 -4.44 -7.86
C GLU A 315 31.57 -5.53 -8.87
N ILE A 316 31.97 -5.19 -10.09
CA ILE A 316 32.53 -6.18 -11.03
C ILE A 316 33.82 -6.77 -10.45
N LEU A 317 34.78 -5.95 -10.02
CA LEU A 317 36.05 -6.41 -9.45
C LEU A 317 35.85 -7.28 -8.21
N LYS A 318 34.88 -6.91 -7.37
CA LYS A 318 34.53 -7.64 -6.16
C LYS A 318 33.90 -9.00 -6.46
N ASN A 319 32.97 -9.07 -7.42
CA ASN A 319 32.18 -10.27 -7.66
C ASN A 319 32.80 -11.19 -8.73
N ILE A 320 33.41 -10.66 -9.78
CA ILE A 320 33.96 -11.46 -10.88
C ILE A 320 35.36 -11.96 -10.52
N LYS A 321 35.47 -13.26 -10.27
CA LYS A 321 36.71 -13.99 -9.94
C LYS A 321 36.98 -15.07 -10.99
N LYS A 322 38.01 -15.89 -10.77
CA LYS A 322 38.38 -16.97 -11.69
C LYS A 322 37.19 -17.89 -12.04
N GLY A 323 37.03 -18.16 -13.34
CA GLY A 323 35.99 -19.03 -13.91
C GLY A 323 34.67 -18.34 -14.25
N TRP A 324 34.58 -17.02 -14.14
CA TRP A 324 33.48 -16.24 -14.72
C TRP A 324 33.90 -15.69 -16.07
N GLU A 325 33.07 -15.91 -17.09
CA GLU A 325 33.31 -15.49 -18.47
C GLU A 325 32.25 -14.47 -18.88
N LYS A 326 32.67 -13.38 -19.51
CA LYS A 326 31.76 -12.35 -20.02
C LYS A 326 31.06 -12.86 -21.27
N VAL A 327 29.74 -12.65 -21.37
CA VAL A 327 28.89 -13.08 -22.48
C VAL A 327 28.12 -11.94 -23.13
#